data_AF-A0AAJ0GI31-F1
#
_entry.id   AF-A0AAJ0GI31-F1
#
_cell.length_a   1.000
_cell.length_b   1.000
_cell.length_c   1.000
_cell.angle_alpha   90.00
_cell.angle_beta   90.00
_cell.angle_gamma   90.00
#
_symmetry.space_group_name_H-M   'P 1'
#
loop_
_entity.id
_entity.type
_entity.pdbx_description
1 polymer ?
#
loop_
_entity_poly.entity_id
_entity_poly.type
_entity_poly.pdbx_seq_one_letter_code
_entity_poly.pdbx_strand_id
1 'polypeptide(L)'
;MNDKSINVHRVLAAGDRSHSQDGFKANANFNSESTNLWQPKRVLTLDGNGSQGLFSLYVLEALMNKVEQIEKQLYPPASSSASSPLWRVETTLLSETSDRRKEVWQSPPRSYRPCHYFDYITGASTGGMIAVMLGVKRLTVAEAINHAEKIFDGLASQKRRKNSRLLTRNLQRALEEDVSRSARIPFLRSMMFSTGREQRRTNRGNILEGDTYGCRTMVFTTHKASSGNEPYLFRSYRVTGHSVLNAETQTWEAPIIDTCRASLAYPGCFNSVEVGDLGTFRDADVLDIDPALETYNELEQINGRQDGNFQCFLSIGTGVSCSGSERNGKLSMRYNEYPTRSILERNARKHKFRYERICWLDEVARPSKDLYFAANVRQNARACMPRLEQRLETWALELVHYRRNRAQTMRWELYVSLRIACPFCSEKLERDHLINHLGKMHADDVGRSQQSRTV
;
A
#
# COMPACT_ATOMS: atom_id res chain seq x y z
N MET A 1 38.28 -12.61 6.52
CA MET A 1 36.99 -13.33 6.40
C MET A 1 36.34 -13.33 7.77
N ASN A 2 35.51 -12.32 8.07
CA ASN A 2 34.74 -12.26 9.31
C ASN A 2 33.28 -12.23 8.92
N ASP A 3 32.64 -13.38 9.03
CA ASP A 3 31.21 -13.58 8.85
C ASP A 3 30.48 -12.94 10.05
N LYS A 4 30.03 -11.69 9.87
CA LYS A 4 29.14 -11.01 10.81
C LYS A 4 27.70 -11.32 10.45
N SER A 5 27.32 -12.60 10.50
CA SER A 5 25.91 -12.99 10.50
C SER A 5 25.28 -12.52 11.82
N ILE A 6 24.42 -11.51 11.73
CA ILE A 6 23.62 -11.04 12.86
C ILE A 6 22.67 -12.18 13.22
N ASN A 7 22.86 -12.76 14.41
CA ASN A 7 22.02 -13.84 14.91
C ASN A 7 20.58 -13.31 15.12
N VAL A 8 19.69 -13.63 14.18
CA VAL A 8 18.29 -13.18 14.10
C VAL A 8 17.53 -13.43 15.42
N HIS A 9 17.87 -14.49 16.16
CA HIS A 9 17.28 -14.79 17.47
C HIS A 9 17.67 -13.76 18.54
N ARG A 10 18.85 -13.15 18.44
CA ARG A 10 19.39 -12.23 19.46
C ARG A 10 18.78 -10.83 19.36
N VAL A 11 18.40 -10.38 18.17
CA VAL A 11 17.71 -9.08 17.96
C VAL A 11 16.26 -9.16 18.44
N LEU A 12 15.57 -10.28 18.18
CA LEU A 12 14.23 -10.53 18.70
C LEU A 12 14.20 -10.67 20.23
N ALA A 13 15.26 -11.23 20.83
CA ALA A 13 15.40 -11.36 22.29
C ALA A 13 15.91 -10.09 23.00
N ALA A 14 16.54 -9.14 22.28
CA ALA A 14 17.07 -7.91 22.88
C ALA A 14 15.97 -6.88 23.22
N GLY A 15 14.78 -7.01 22.62
CA GLY A 15 13.58 -6.27 23.01
C GLY A 15 12.89 -6.79 24.28
N ASP A 16 13.42 -7.87 24.87
CA ASP A 16 12.73 -8.69 25.88
C ASP A 16 13.45 -8.76 27.22
N ARG A 17 14.35 -7.81 27.53
CA ARG A 17 15.06 -7.76 28.83
C ARG A 17 14.23 -7.16 29.97
N SER A 18 12.96 -7.50 30.01
CA SER A 18 12.13 -7.45 31.20
C SER A 18 10.97 -8.44 31.07
N HIS A 19 11.26 -9.74 31.05
CA HIS A 19 10.65 -10.71 31.96
C HIS A 19 11.24 -12.10 31.75
N SER A 20 11.19 -12.86 32.83
CA SER A 20 11.85 -14.13 33.09
C SER A 20 11.58 -15.22 32.06
N GLN A 21 12.61 -16.03 31.86
CA GLN A 21 12.56 -17.37 31.28
C GLN A 21 11.43 -18.18 31.92
N ASP A 22 10.44 -18.61 31.15
CA ASP A 22 9.72 -19.85 31.43
C ASP A 22 9.10 -20.43 30.16
N GLY A 23 9.21 -21.75 30.05
CA GLY A 23 8.95 -22.54 28.86
C GLY A 23 7.49 -22.56 28.40
N PHE A 24 7.36 -22.98 27.15
CA PHE A 24 6.14 -23.32 26.41
C PHE A 24 5.04 -23.92 27.30
N LYS A 25 4.11 -23.08 27.77
CA LYS A 25 2.81 -23.49 28.30
C LYS A 25 1.73 -22.69 27.58
N ALA A 26 0.96 -23.40 26.77
CA ALA A 26 -0.30 -22.92 26.24
C ALA A 26 -1.25 -22.71 27.43
N ASN A 27 -1.34 -21.48 27.93
CA ASN A 27 -2.39 -21.06 28.84
C ASN A 27 -3.17 -19.95 28.17
N ALA A 28 -4.39 -20.30 27.74
CA ALA A 28 -5.44 -19.37 27.39
C ALA A 28 -5.92 -18.66 28.67
N ASN A 29 -5.13 -17.70 29.17
CA ASN A 29 -5.58 -16.75 30.18
C ASN A 29 -6.07 -15.48 29.48
N PHE A 30 -7.38 -15.47 29.23
CA PHE A 30 -8.17 -14.27 28.99
C PHE A 30 -7.99 -13.30 30.16
N ASN A 31 -7.74 -12.02 29.86
CA ASN A 31 -7.83 -10.85 30.76
C ASN A 31 -6.74 -10.58 31.81
N SER A 32 -5.48 -10.38 31.38
CA SER A 32 -4.59 -9.43 32.08
C SER A 32 -3.57 -8.79 31.11
N GLU A 33 -3.69 -7.48 30.89
CA GLU A 33 -2.69 -6.55 30.30
C GLU A 33 -2.00 -6.95 28.96
N SER A 34 -2.72 -7.53 28.00
CA SER A 34 -2.27 -7.47 26.60
C SER A 34 -2.61 -6.10 26.02
N THR A 35 -1.62 -5.23 25.91
CA THR A 35 -1.71 -4.03 25.06
C THR A 35 -2.29 -4.44 23.71
N ASN A 36 -3.36 -3.78 23.28
CA ASN A 36 -4.07 -4.14 22.06
C ASN A 36 -3.10 -4.10 20.87
N LEU A 37 -2.67 -5.26 20.37
CA LEU A 37 -1.67 -5.41 19.28
C LEU A 37 -2.03 -4.65 17.99
N TRP A 38 -3.30 -4.25 17.86
CA TRP A 38 -3.87 -3.54 16.73
C TRP A 38 -4.11 -2.06 16.99
N GLN A 39 -3.92 -1.60 18.21
CA GLN A 39 -4.03 -0.19 18.59
C GLN A 39 -2.93 0.64 17.92
N PRO A 40 -1.62 0.38 18.15
CA PRO A 40 -0.57 1.20 17.56
C PRO A 40 -0.48 0.95 16.06
N LYS A 41 -0.44 2.03 15.27
CA LYS A 41 -0.51 1.99 13.81
C LYS A 41 0.86 1.93 13.16
N ARG A 42 0.96 1.13 12.10
CA ARG A 42 2.15 1.02 11.24
C ARG A 42 1.89 1.78 9.95
N VAL A 43 2.68 2.82 9.68
CA VAL A 43 2.41 3.76 8.59
C VAL A 43 3.52 3.73 7.57
N LEU A 44 3.15 3.66 6.29
CA LEU A 44 4.01 3.88 5.15
C LEU A 44 3.52 5.10 4.38
N THR A 45 4.41 6.06 4.14
CA THR A 45 4.11 7.27 3.36
C THR A 45 5.07 7.34 2.17
N LEU A 46 4.53 7.73 1.02
CA LEU A 46 5.22 7.73 -0.26
C LEU A 46 5.19 9.14 -0.84
N ASP A 47 6.34 9.80 -0.90
CA ASP A 47 6.44 11.08 -1.60
C ASP A 47 6.21 10.84 -3.10
N GLY A 48 5.80 11.88 -3.81
CA GLY A 48 5.81 11.87 -5.27
C GLY A 48 6.74 12.94 -5.83
N ASN A 49 7.14 12.75 -7.08
CA ASN A 49 8.00 13.64 -7.85
C ASN A 49 8.11 13.12 -9.31
N GLY A 50 6.96 12.95 -9.97
CA GLY A 50 6.90 12.33 -11.29
C GLY A 50 7.55 10.94 -11.35
N SER A 51 8.32 10.65 -12.40
CA SER A 51 9.01 9.37 -12.58
C SER A 51 10.03 9.05 -11.48
N GLN A 52 10.57 10.05 -10.79
CA GLN A 52 11.52 9.83 -9.68
C GLN A 52 10.85 9.15 -8.49
N GLY A 53 9.53 9.28 -8.34
CA GLY A 53 8.75 8.57 -7.32
C GLY A 53 8.82 7.04 -7.43
N LEU A 54 9.27 6.50 -8.58
CA LEU A 54 9.57 5.07 -8.72
C LEU A 54 10.66 4.59 -7.75
N PHE A 55 11.53 5.49 -7.28
CA PHE A 55 12.51 5.21 -6.23
C PHE A 55 11.89 4.52 -5.03
N SER A 56 10.71 4.98 -4.58
CA SER A 56 10.03 4.40 -3.43
C SER A 56 9.68 2.93 -3.64
N LEU A 57 9.32 2.53 -4.86
CA LEU A 57 9.07 1.12 -5.19
C LEU A 57 10.35 0.27 -5.15
N TYR A 58 11.49 0.78 -5.62
CA TYR A 58 12.75 0.02 -5.56
C TYR A 58 13.27 -0.15 -4.14
N VAL A 59 13.11 0.86 -3.27
CA VAL A 59 13.41 0.72 -1.84
C VAL A 59 12.47 -0.30 -1.19
N LEU A 60 11.17 -0.24 -1.50
CA LEU A 60 10.20 -1.22 -1.02
C LEU A 60 10.49 -2.64 -1.53
N GLU A 61 11.01 -2.80 -2.74
CA GLU A 61 11.38 -4.10 -3.30
C GLU A 61 12.51 -4.72 -2.48
N ALA A 62 13.57 -3.94 -2.20
CA ALA A 62 14.65 -4.38 -1.33
C ALA A 62 14.16 -4.72 0.10
N LEU A 63 13.29 -3.89 0.68
CA LEU A 63 12.69 -4.14 1.99
C LEU A 63 11.87 -5.44 2.00
N MET A 64 10.97 -5.60 1.04
CA MET A 64 10.05 -6.75 0.99
C MET A 64 10.77 -8.06 0.66
N ASN A 65 11.87 -8.01 -0.11
CA ASN A 65 12.74 -9.17 -0.32
C ASN A 65 13.38 -9.63 1.00
N LYS A 66 13.84 -8.70 1.86
CA LYS A 66 14.35 -9.02 3.20
C LYS A 66 13.26 -9.57 4.11
N VAL A 67 12.06 -8.98 4.09
CA VAL A 67 10.88 -9.48 4.81
C VAL A 67 10.59 -10.93 4.41
N GLU A 68 10.56 -11.23 3.11
CA GLU A 68 10.34 -12.58 2.59
C GLU A 68 11.41 -13.57 3.07
N GLN A 69 12.69 -13.18 3.03
CA GLN A 69 13.80 -14.02 3.50
C GLN A 69 13.65 -14.36 4.98
N ILE A 70 13.39 -13.37 5.83
CA ILE A 70 13.23 -13.55 7.28
C ILE A 70 12.01 -14.42 7.59
N GLU A 71 10.87 -14.17 6.94
CA GLU A 71 9.63 -14.93 7.12
C GLU A 71 9.77 -16.41 6.78
N LYS A 72 10.64 -16.75 5.83
CA LYS A 72 10.95 -18.13 5.45
C LYS A 72 11.92 -18.82 6.41
N GLN A 73 12.80 -18.06 7.04
CA GLN A 73 13.81 -18.61 7.97
C GLN A 73 13.26 -18.85 9.38
N LEU A 74 12.32 -18.02 9.83
CA LEU A 74 11.75 -18.14 11.18
C LEU A 74 10.75 -19.30 11.28
N TYR A 75 10.83 -20.08 12.37
CA TYR A 75 9.89 -21.17 12.64
C TYR A 75 8.58 -20.67 13.29
N PRO A 76 7.41 -21.19 12.89
CA PRO A 76 7.26 -21.97 11.67
C PRO A 76 7.37 -21.06 10.42
N PRO A 77 7.88 -21.57 9.29
CA PRO A 77 8.04 -20.77 8.08
C PRO A 77 6.68 -20.29 7.58
N ALA A 78 6.62 -19.02 7.19
CA ALA A 78 5.44 -18.44 6.55
C ALA A 78 5.61 -18.52 5.03
N SER A 79 4.72 -19.23 4.34
CA SER A 79 4.72 -19.34 2.87
C SER A 79 4.20 -18.08 2.17
N SER A 80 3.50 -17.22 2.91
CA SER A 80 3.03 -15.92 2.46
C SER A 80 2.90 -14.96 3.63
N SER A 81 2.81 -13.68 3.30
CA SER A 81 2.46 -12.65 4.28
C SER A 81 1.05 -12.78 4.86
N ALA A 82 0.20 -13.73 4.43
CA ALA A 82 -1.11 -13.97 5.02
C ALA A 82 -1.13 -15.13 6.05
N SER A 83 -0.09 -15.97 6.07
CA SER A 83 -0.02 -17.20 6.90
C SER A 83 -0.24 -16.95 8.40
N SER A 84 -1.15 -17.67 9.04
CA SER A 84 -1.37 -17.61 10.50
C SER A 84 -1.02 -18.95 11.17
N PRO A 85 -0.41 -18.95 12.37
CA PRO A 85 -0.25 -20.17 13.15
C PRO A 85 -1.59 -20.76 13.64
N LEU A 86 -2.65 -19.95 13.77
CA LEU A 86 -3.97 -20.41 14.20
C LEU A 86 -4.65 -21.33 13.18
N TRP A 87 -4.33 -21.17 11.89
CA TRP A 87 -4.91 -21.96 10.80
C TRP A 87 -4.02 -23.13 10.37
N ARG A 88 -3.14 -23.60 11.26
CA ARG A 88 -2.37 -24.84 11.06
C ARG A 88 -3.19 -26.10 11.41
N VAL A 89 -4.50 -25.94 11.63
CA VAL A 89 -5.42 -27.03 11.94
C VAL A 89 -6.10 -27.47 10.63
N GLU A 90 -6.29 -28.77 10.43
CA GLU A 90 -7.13 -29.38 9.40
C GLU A 90 -6.60 -29.52 7.96
N THR A 91 -5.36 -30.01 7.80
CA THR A 91 -5.01 -30.81 6.60
C THR A 91 -4.74 -32.28 6.95
N THR A 92 -4.40 -32.58 8.21
CA THR A 92 -4.07 -33.94 8.67
C THR A 92 -5.29 -34.81 9.02
N LEU A 93 -6.46 -34.24 9.30
CA LEU A 93 -7.68 -35.02 9.61
C LEU A 93 -8.53 -35.36 8.36
N LEU A 94 -8.20 -34.79 7.20
CA LEU A 94 -8.90 -35.04 5.93
C LEU A 94 -8.06 -35.87 4.94
N SER A 95 -6.83 -36.22 5.30
CA SER A 95 -5.92 -36.96 4.42
C SER A 95 -6.15 -38.48 4.41
N GLU A 96 -7.01 -39.02 5.28
CA GLU A 96 -7.26 -40.47 5.33
C GLU A 96 -8.37 -40.95 4.41
N THR A 97 -9.13 -40.07 3.73
CA THR A 97 -10.13 -40.50 2.75
C THR A 97 -10.05 -39.73 1.43
N SER A 98 -9.63 -40.47 0.40
CA SER A 98 -9.75 -40.21 -1.04
C SER A 98 -8.68 -39.33 -1.72
N ASP A 99 -7.99 -39.99 -2.66
CA ASP A 99 -7.03 -39.50 -3.65
C ASP A 99 -7.56 -38.45 -4.66
N ARG A 100 -8.68 -37.75 -4.37
CA ARG A 100 -9.32 -36.81 -5.30
C ARG A 100 -9.40 -35.35 -4.85
N ARG A 101 -8.74 -34.93 -3.77
CA ARG A 101 -8.76 -33.52 -3.28
C ARG A 101 -7.39 -32.85 -3.16
N LYS A 102 -6.45 -33.15 -4.06
CA LYS A 102 -5.15 -32.44 -4.13
C LYS A 102 -5.24 -31.01 -4.69
N GLU A 103 -6.42 -30.54 -5.10
CA GLU A 103 -6.63 -29.16 -5.59
C GLU A 103 -7.18 -28.16 -4.56
N VAL A 104 -7.46 -28.56 -3.31
CA VAL A 104 -8.32 -27.76 -2.41
C VAL A 104 -7.63 -26.61 -1.66
N TRP A 105 -6.30 -26.51 -1.64
CA TRP A 105 -5.63 -25.36 -0.99
C TRP A 105 -4.42 -24.89 -1.75
N GLN A 106 -4.63 -24.33 -2.95
CA GLN A 106 -3.63 -23.42 -3.50
C GLN A 106 -3.59 -22.18 -2.58
N SER A 107 -2.68 -22.23 -1.60
CA SER A 107 -2.17 -21.05 -0.92
C SER A 107 -1.99 -19.95 -1.97
N PRO A 108 -2.47 -18.72 -1.75
CA PRO A 108 -2.26 -17.66 -2.73
C PRO A 108 -0.77 -17.62 -3.09
N PRO A 109 -0.42 -17.52 -4.39
CA PRO A 109 0.95 -17.65 -4.85
C PRO A 109 1.85 -16.77 -4.00
N ARG A 110 2.92 -17.37 -3.44
CA ARG A 110 3.99 -16.80 -2.60
C ARG A 110 4.06 -15.26 -2.67
N SER A 111 3.21 -14.55 -1.93
CA SER A 111 3.14 -13.09 -2.04
C SER A 111 3.29 -12.43 -0.68
N TYR A 112 4.36 -11.65 -0.53
CA TYR A 112 4.58 -10.72 0.56
C TYR A 112 4.07 -9.36 0.14
N ARG A 113 2.94 -8.92 0.71
CA ARG A 113 2.21 -7.71 0.29
C ARG A 113 2.43 -6.61 1.33
N PRO A 114 2.80 -5.38 0.94
CA PRO A 114 2.99 -4.28 1.89
C PRO A 114 1.78 -3.99 2.79
N CYS A 115 0.55 -4.13 2.25
CA CYS A 115 -0.67 -3.96 3.03
C CYS A 115 -0.83 -4.92 4.21
N HIS A 116 -0.06 -6.02 4.28
CA HIS A 116 -0.04 -6.93 5.44
C HIS A 116 0.88 -6.44 6.56
N TYR A 117 1.83 -5.55 6.24
CA TYR A 117 2.84 -5.03 7.18
C TYR A 117 2.52 -3.60 7.64
N PHE A 118 1.74 -2.84 6.87
CA PHE A 118 1.35 -1.46 7.18
C PHE A 118 -0.16 -1.31 7.27
N ASP A 119 -0.62 -0.65 8.34
CA ASP A 119 -2.03 -0.28 8.58
C ASP A 119 -2.49 0.86 7.68
N TYR A 120 -1.59 1.80 7.39
CA TYR A 120 -1.83 2.92 6.49
C TYR A 120 -0.75 2.94 5.42
N ILE A 121 -1.17 3.03 4.15
CA ILE A 121 -0.30 3.35 3.03
C ILE A 121 -0.80 4.64 2.42
N THR A 122 0.03 5.67 2.40
CA THR A 122 -0.36 7.01 2.00
C THR A 122 0.60 7.55 0.95
N GLY A 123 0.14 8.51 0.15
CA GLY A 123 1.05 9.21 -0.74
C GLY A 123 0.44 10.39 -1.47
N ALA A 124 1.33 11.14 -2.11
CA ALA A 124 1.02 12.30 -2.94
C ALA A 124 1.64 12.11 -4.33
N SER A 125 1.08 12.73 -5.37
CA SER A 125 1.55 12.59 -6.75
C SER A 125 1.75 11.13 -7.18
N THR A 126 2.92 10.77 -7.71
CA THR A 126 3.29 9.37 -8.01
C THR A 126 3.14 8.44 -6.81
N GLY A 127 3.49 8.91 -5.61
CA GLY A 127 3.35 8.16 -4.37
C GLY A 127 1.89 7.83 -4.04
N GLY A 128 0.94 8.72 -4.39
CA GLY A 128 -0.50 8.47 -4.24
C GLY A 128 -1.01 7.35 -5.14
N MET A 129 -0.57 7.32 -6.40
CA MET A 129 -0.85 6.20 -7.31
C MET A 129 -0.26 4.88 -6.77
N ILE A 130 0.98 4.91 -6.29
CA ILE A 130 1.62 3.72 -5.70
C ILE A 130 0.88 3.27 -4.43
N ALA A 131 0.43 4.20 -3.59
CA ALA A 131 -0.34 3.90 -2.39
C ALA A 131 -1.63 3.13 -2.73
N VAL A 132 -2.35 3.54 -3.78
CA VAL A 132 -3.51 2.82 -4.31
C VAL A 132 -3.15 1.42 -4.80
N MET A 133 -2.04 1.27 -5.52
CA MET A 133 -1.58 -0.05 -6.00
C MET A 133 -1.30 -1.00 -4.84
N LEU A 134 -0.59 -0.55 -3.81
CA LEU A 134 -0.13 -1.39 -2.71
C LEU A 134 -1.19 -1.61 -1.62
N GLY A 135 -2.02 -0.60 -1.36
CA GLY A 135 -3.03 -0.62 -0.30
C GLY A 135 -4.38 -1.12 -0.77
N VAL A 136 -5.02 -0.43 -1.72
CA VAL A 136 -6.37 -0.76 -2.21
C VAL A 136 -6.37 -1.96 -3.15
N LYS A 137 -5.48 -1.97 -4.15
CA LYS A 137 -5.34 -3.10 -5.08
C LYS A 137 -4.50 -4.24 -4.51
N ARG A 138 -3.90 -4.03 -3.33
CA ARG A 138 -3.12 -4.99 -2.55
C ARG A 138 -1.99 -5.65 -3.36
N LEU A 139 -1.44 -4.99 -4.37
CA LEU A 139 -0.41 -5.56 -5.23
C LEU A 139 0.87 -5.87 -4.43
N THR A 140 1.62 -6.85 -4.89
CA THR A 140 3.03 -7.01 -4.48
C THR A 140 3.85 -5.84 -5.01
N VAL A 141 5.02 -5.60 -4.41
CA VAL A 141 5.92 -4.54 -4.91
C VAL A 141 6.38 -4.82 -6.34
N ALA A 142 6.68 -6.08 -6.67
CA ALA A 142 7.06 -6.47 -8.03
C ALA A 142 5.95 -6.19 -9.07
N GLU A 143 4.69 -6.50 -8.74
CA GLU A 143 3.54 -6.15 -9.59
C GLU A 143 3.43 -4.62 -9.75
N ALA A 144 3.52 -3.87 -8.64
CA ALA A 144 3.44 -2.41 -8.67
C ALA A 144 4.56 -1.77 -9.50
N ILE A 145 5.80 -2.28 -9.42
CA ILE A 145 6.93 -1.87 -10.27
C ILE A 145 6.58 -2.09 -11.74
N ASN A 146 6.18 -3.31 -12.11
CA ASN A 146 5.85 -3.63 -13.49
C ASN A 146 4.76 -2.71 -14.06
N HIS A 147 3.82 -2.26 -13.23
CA HIS A 147 2.79 -1.32 -13.61
C HIS A 147 3.29 0.11 -13.74
N ALA A 148 4.00 0.59 -12.72
CA ALA A 148 4.46 1.97 -12.67
C ALA A 148 5.50 2.26 -13.77
N GLU A 149 6.43 1.33 -14.04
CA GLU A 149 7.41 1.47 -15.13
C GLU A 149 6.72 1.60 -16.49
N LYS A 150 5.73 0.75 -16.79
CA LYS A 150 4.96 0.83 -18.04
C LYS A 150 4.24 2.16 -18.21
N ILE A 151 3.68 2.71 -17.13
CA ILE A 151 3.01 4.02 -17.16
C ILE A 151 4.02 5.11 -17.49
N PHE A 152 5.13 5.20 -16.75
CA PHE A 152 6.11 6.27 -16.94
C PHE A 152 6.91 6.17 -18.24
N ASP A 153 7.29 4.97 -18.69
CA ASP A 153 7.98 4.80 -19.96
C ASP A 153 7.06 5.12 -21.15
N GLY A 154 5.75 4.82 -21.02
CA GLY A 154 4.72 5.25 -21.96
C GLY A 154 4.65 6.77 -22.08
N LEU A 155 4.62 7.48 -20.95
CA LEU A 155 4.60 8.95 -20.89
C LEU A 155 5.89 9.57 -21.45
N ALA A 156 7.06 9.01 -21.13
CA ALA A 156 8.36 9.53 -21.57
C ALA A 156 8.55 9.40 -23.10
N SER A 157 8.09 8.30 -23.70
CA SER A 157 8.20 8.03 -25.13
C SER A 157 7.44 9.04 -26.00
N GLN A 158 6.42 9.70 -25.45
CA GLN A 158 5.67 10.74 -26.18
C GLN A 158 6.43 12.06 -26.33
N LYS A 159 7.28 12.41 -25.35
CA LYS A 159 8.06 13.66 -25.37
C LYS A 159 9.09 13.71 -26.51
N ARG A 160 9.50 12.55 -27.04
CA ARG A 160 10.40 12.45 -28.22
C ARG A 160 9.70 12.80 -29.53
N ARG A 161 8.36 12.69 -29.62
CA ARG A 161 7.60 13.09 -30.82
C ARG A 161 7.29 14.58 -30.77
N LYS A 162 8.29 15.41 -31.06
CA LYS A 162 8.12 16.87 -31.26
C LYS A 162 7.26 17.13 -32.50
N ASN A 163 5.97 17.34 -32.26
CA ASN A 163 5.05 18.29 -32.89
C ASN A 163 3.64 17.79 -32.60
N SER A 164 2.92 18.46 -31.69
CA SER A 164 1.57 18.93 -31.97
C SER A 164 0.78 19.23 -30.70
N ARG A 165 0.03 20.33 -30.77
CA ARG A 165 -1.22 20.57 -30.06
C ARG A 165 -2.34 19.58 -30.48
N LEU A 166 -2.00 18.37 -30.97
CA LEU A 166 -2.92 17.34 -31.51
C LEU A 166 -2.81 16.00 -30.74
N LEU A 167 -2.17 15.99 -29.57
CA LEU A 167 -1.82 14.80 -28.80
C LEU A 167 -2.98 14.29 -27.92
N THR A 168 -4.14 14.02 -28.52
CA THR A 168 -5.21 13.25 -27.84
C THR A 168 -5.70 12.06 -28.67
N ARG A 169 -5.71 12.14 -30.01
CA ARG A 169 -6.27 11.07 -30.88
C ARG A 169 -5.29 9.93 -31.25
N ASN A 170 -3.99 10.23 -31.41
CA ASN A 170 -3.01 9.20 -31.83
C ASN A 170 -2.36 8.44 -30.65
N LEU A 171 -2.50 8.97 -29.43
CA LEU A 171 -2.15 8.31 -28.16
C LEU A 171 -3.04 7.07 -27.93
N GLN A 172 -4.32 7.20 -28.28
CA GLN A 172 -5.33 6.17 -28.11
C GLN A 172 -5.01 4.93 -28.95
N ARG A 173 -4.73 5.07 -30.25
CA ARG A 173 -4.59 3.94 -31.17
C ARG A 173 -3.32 3.09 -30.97
N ALA A 174 -2.19 3.72 -30.60
CA ALA A 174 -0.93 3.01 -30.40
C ALA A 174 -0.86 2.27 -29.04
N LEU A 175 -1.48 2.81 -27.99
CA LEU A 175 -1.60 2.11 -26.70
C LEU A 175 -2.75 1.10 -26.68
N GLU A 176 -3.78 1.29 -27.51
CA GLU A 176 -4.79 0.26 -27.78
C GLU A 176 -4.17 -1.02 -28.34
N GLU A 177 -3.16 -0.94 -29.22
CA GLU A 177 -2.51 -2.12 -29.82
C GLU A 177 -1.60 -2.90 -28.84
N ASP A 178 -0.82 -2.21 -28.00
CA ASP A 178 0.10 -2.85 -27.04
C ASP A 178 -0.60 -3.34 -25.76
N VAL A 179 -1.62 -2.62 -25.28
CA VAL A 179 -2.42 -3.06 -24.12
C VAL A 179 -3.41 -4.18 -24.50
N SER A 180 -3.88 -4.24 -25.75
CA SER A 180 -4.75 -5.33 -26.23
C SER A 180 -4.03 -6.68 -26.37
N ARG A 181 -2.71 -6.69 -26.58
CA ARG A 181 -1.93 -7.94 -26.59
C ARG A 181 -1.58 -8.45 -25.18
N SER A 182 -1.59 -7.57 -24.18
CA SER A 182 -1.37 -7.93 -22.76
C SER A 182 -2.71 -8.09 -22.04
N ALA A 183 -3.48 -9.11 -22.44
CA ALA A 183 -4.70 -9.49 -21.74
C ALA A 183 -4.37 -9.91 -20.30
N ARG A 184 -4.53 -8.99 -19.32
CA ARG A 184 -4.79 -9.34 -17.91
C ARG A 184 -5.24 -8.21 -16.98
N ILE A 185 -5.11 -6.91 -17.28
CA ILE A 185 -5.40 -5.87 -16.26
C ILE A 185 -6.22 -4.68 -16.80
N PRO A 186 -7.57 -4.71 -16.66
CA PRO A 186 -8.49 -3.61 -17.05
C PRO A 186 -8.20 -2.25 -16.40
N PHE A 187 -7.57 -2.26 -15.21
CA PHE A 187 -7.27 -1.07 -14.41
C PHE A 187 -6.30 -0.10 -15.10
N LEU A 188 -5.25 -0.61 -15.76
CA LEU A 188 -4.26 0.23 -16.45
C LEU A 188 -4.82 0.87 -17.72
N ARG A 189 -5.61 0.10 -18.48
CA ARG A 189 -6.30 0.59 -19.69
C ARG A 189 -7.19 1.79 -19.32
N SER A 190 -7.93 1.68 -18.23
CA SER A 190 -8.81 2.76 -17.81
C SER A 190 -8.04 3.92 -17.15
N MET A 191 -6.94 3.67 -16.41
CA MET A 191 -6.08 4.73 -15.85
C MET A 191 -5.51 5.68 -16.91
N MET A 192 -5.12 5.15 -18.07
CA MET A 192 -4.50 5.95 -19.14
C MET A 192 -5.48 6.45 -20.20
N PHE A 193 -6.64 5.79 -20.41
CA PHE A 193 -7.46 6.00 -21.61
C PHE A 193 -8.96 6.25 -21.41
N SER A 194 -9.53 6.16 -20.20
CA SER A 194 -10.95 6.49 -20.05
C SER A 194 -11.17 8.00 -20.01
N THR A 195 -12.00 8.52 -20.91
CA THR A 195 -12.54 9.87 -20.77
C THR A 195 -13.55 9.87 -19.62
N GLY A 196 -13.55 10.91 -18.77
CA GLY A 196 -14.43 10.96 -17.57
C GLY A 196 -15.94 10.85 -17.86
N ARG A 197 -16.35 10.91 -19.13
CA ARG A 197 -17.73 10.73 -19.58
C ARG A 197 -18.15 9.27 -19.76
N GLU A 198 -17.22 8.35 -20.01
CA GLU A 198 -17.51 6.94 -20.35
C GLU A 198 -17.79 6.06 -19.12
N GLN A 199 -17.40 6.50 -17.91
CA GLN A 199 -17.49 5.70 -16.68
C GLN A 199 -18.81 5.84 -15.91
N ARG A 200 -19.68 6.80 -16.26
CA ARG A 200 -20.94 7.05 -15.53
C ARG A 200 -21.97 5.92 -15.60
N ARG A 201 -21.78 4.88 -16.43
CA ARG A 201 -22.81 3.83 -16.63
C ARG A 201 -22.50 2.43 -16.09
N THR A 202 -21.25 2.04 -15.81
CA THR A 202 -20.97 0.65 -15.36
C THR A 202 -19.67 0.52 -14.58
N ASN A 203 -19.70 0.53 -13.24
CA ASN A 203 -18.88 -0.33 -12.34
C ASN A 203 -18.88 0.20 -10.89
N ARG A 204 -19.73 -0.38 -10.03
CA ARG A 204 -19.65 -0.21 -8.57
C ARG A 204 -18.36 -0.82 -7.95
N GLY A 205 -17.59 -1.61 -8.70
CA GLY A 205 -16.32 -2.22 -8.25
C GLY A 205 -15.05 -1.37 -8.45
N ASN A 206 -15.18 -0.11 -8.84
CA ASN A 206 -14.06 0.79 -9.15
C ASN A 206 -13.95 2.01 -8.23
N ILE A 207 -14.66 2.03 -7.11
CA ILE A 207 -14.59 3.10 -6.11
C ILE A 207 -13.35 2.89 -5.22
N LEU A 208 -12.75 3.97 -4.76
CA LEU A 208 -11.69 3.99 -3.75
C LEU A 208 -12.28 3.58 -2.41
N GLU A 209 -12.53 2.29 -2.28
CA GLU A 209 -13.02 1.64 -1.08
C GLU A 209 -12.04 0.52 -0.73
N GLY A 210 -11.54 0.56 0.50
CA GLY A 210 -10.70 -0.47 1.08
C GLY A 210 -11.55 -1.43 1.89
N ASP A 211 -10.97 -2.58 2.22
CA ASP A 211 -11.59 -3.48 3.20
C ASP A 211 -11.72 -2.73 4.54
N THR A 212 -12.91 -2.79 5.15
CA THR A 212 -13.23 -2.26 6.48
C THR A 212 -12.16 -2.60 7.52
N TYR A 213 -11.62 -3.81 7.45
CA TYR A 213 -10.63 -4.31 8.39
C TYR A 213 -9.20 -4.27 7.88
N GLY A 214 -8.98 -4.02 6.59
CA GLY A 214 -7.67 -4.11 5.95
C GLY A 214 -6.82 -2.85 6.07
N CYS A 215 -5.77 -2.81 5.24
CA CYS A 215 -4.93 -1.63 5.08
C CYS A 215 -5.76 -0.45 4.55
N ARG A 216 -5.61 0.70 5.21
CA ARG A 216 -6.25 1.95 4.83
C ARG A 216 -5.33 2.75 3.90
N THR A 217 -5.91 3.35 2.88
CA THR A 217 -5.16 4.13 1.89
C THR A 217 -5.62 5.58 1.86
N MET A 218 -4.65 6.48 1.76
CA MET A 218 -4.87 7.93 1.69
C MET A 218 -4.09 8.52 0.51
N VAL A 219 -4.75 9.33 -0.30
CA VAL A 219 -4.14 10.00 -1.46
C VAL A 219 -4.35 11.50 -1.35
N PHE A 220 -3.25 12.23 -1.19
CA PHE A 220 -3.25 13.69 -1.12
C PHE A 220 -3.32 14.30 -2.51
N THR A 221 -4.15 15.33 -2.65
CA THR A 221 -4.38 16.10 -3.88
C THR A 221 -4.71 17.55 -3.54
N THR A 222 -4.83 18.38 -4.57
CA THR A 222 -5.30 19.75 -4.45
C THR A 222 -6.68 19.88 -5.08
N HIS A 223 -7.69 20.28 -4.32
CA HIS A 223 -8.99 20.68 -4.84
C HIS A 223 -8.91 22.11 -5.40
N LYS A 224 -9.38 22.29 -6.62
CA LYS A 224 -9.45 23.58 -7.31
C LYS A 224 -10.82 24.21 -7.06
N ALA A 225 -11.00 24.80 -5.88
CA ALA A 225 -12.22 25.52 -5.53
C ALA A 225 -12.29 26.90 -6.20
N SER A 226 -13.47 27.52 -6.17
CA SER A 226 -13.68 28.89 -6.66
C SER A 226 -12.94 29.94 -5.81
N SER A 227 -12.76 29.65 -4.51
CA SER A 227 -12.01 30.45 -3.53
C SER A 227 -10.49 30.36 -3.70
N GLY A 228 -10.00 29.31 -4.34
CA GLY A 228 -8.57 29.03 -4.44
C GLY A 228 -8.27 27.53 -4.46
N ASN A 229 -6.98 27.20 -4.45
CA ASN A 229 -6.53 25.82 -4.30
C ASN A 229 -6.56 25.43 -2.80
N GLU A 230 -7.16 24.30 -2.48
CA GLU A 230 -7.30 23.78 -1.11
C GLU A 230 -6.80 22.33 -1.03
N PRO A 231 -6.19 21.90 0.09
CA PRO A 231 -5.75 20.52 0.25
C PRO A 231 -6.95 19.57 0.31
N TYR A 232 -6.85 18.43 -0.36
CA TYR A 232 -7.91 17.41 -0.36
C TYR A 232 -7.36 16.00 -0.21
N LEU A 233 -8.02 15.21 0.61
CA LEU A 233 -7.60 13.85 0.96
C LEU A 233 -8.60 12.79 0.51
N PHE A 234 -8.29 12.06 -0.55
CA PHE A 234 -9.06 10.87 -0.91
C PHE A 234 -8.73 9.71 0.05
N ARG A 235 -9.75 9.03 0.56
CA ARG A 235 -9.61 7.95 1.54
C ARG A 235 -10.28 6.68 1.05
N SER A 236 -9.65 5.54 1.32
CA SER A 236 -10.27 4.22 1.10
C SER A 236 -11.19 3.78 2.24
N TYR A 237 -11.43 4.64 3.22
CA TYR A 237 -12.17 4.30 4.43
C TYR A 237 -12.98 5.50 4.89
N ARG A 238 -14.09 5.20 5.56
CA ARG A 238 -14.93 6.23 6.18
C ARG A 238 -14.27 6.75 7.45
N VAL A 239 -14.27 8.06 7.61
CA VAL A 239 -13.81 8.72 8.83
C VAL A 239 -14.97 8.73 9.82
N THR A 240 -14.78 8.13 10.99
CA THR A 240 -15.76 8.15 12.09
C THR A 240 -15.42 9.18 13.18
N GLY A 241 -14.27 9.86 13.05
CA GLY A 241 -13.82 10.92 13.96
C GLY A 241 -13.80 12.29 13.29
N HIS A 242 -13.08 13.24 13.88
CA HIS A 242 -12.87 14.56 13.29
C HIS A 242 -11.66 14.52 12.36
N SER A 243 -11.87 14.87 11.09
CA SER A 243 -10.79 15.24 10.17
C SER A 243 -11.03 16.66 9.68
N VAL A 244 -9.98 17.48 9.74
CA VAL A 244 -10.01 18.84 9.18
C VAL A 244 -10.03 18.79 7.65
N LEU A 245 -9.36 17.81 7.06
CA LEU A 245 -9.32 17.64 5.61
C LEU A 245 -10.64 17.07 5.11
N ASN A 246 -11.30 17.83 4.24
CA ASN A 246 -12.60 17.53 3.67
C ASN A 246 -13.75 17.57 4.71
N ALA A 247 -13.65 18.40 5.75
CA ALA A 247 -14.67 18.50 6.81
C ALA A 247 -16.10 18.79 6.29
N GLU A 248 -16.22 19.45 5.12
CA GLU A 248 -17.49 19.89 4.56
C GLU A 248 -18.09 18.92 3.51
N THR A 249 -17.36 17.90 3.06
CA THR A 249 -17.83 17.03 1.97
C THR A 249 -18.66 15.87 2.48
N GLN A 250 -19.95 15.83 2.11
CA GLN A 250 -20.86 14.71 2.41
C GLN A 250 -20.61 13.47 1.54
N THR A 251 -19.93 13.64 0.40
CA THR A 251 -19.56 12.58 -0.54
C THR A 251 -18.05 12.30 -0.46
N TRP A 252 -17.69 11.02 -0.32
CA TRP A 252 -16.29 10.56 -0.18
C TRP A 252 -15.90 9.50 -1.22
N GLU A 253 -16.89 8.94 -1.92
CA GLU A 253 -16.68 7.90 -2.93
C GLU A 253 -16.07 8.51 -4.20
N ALA A 254 -14.83 8.13 -4.49
CA ALA A 254 -14.13 8.56 -5.70
C ALA A 254 -13.72 7.33 -6.53
N PRO A 255 -13.87 7.33 -7.86
CA PRO A 255 -13.33 6.27 -8.69
C PRO A 255 -11.80 6.19 -8.53
N ILE A 256 -11.27 4.98 -8.32
CA ILE A 256 -9.83 4.75 -8.08
C ILE A 256 -8.98 5.40 -9.18
N ILE A 257 -9.44 5.32 -10.42
CA ILE A 257 -8.73 5.85 -11.58
C ILE A 257 -8.68 7.36 -11.55
N ASP A 258 -9.81 8.00 -11.25
CA ASP A 258 -9.87 9.45 -11.18
C ASP A 258 -9.07 9.98 -9.98
N THR A 259 -9.04 9.25 -8.86
CA THR A 259 -8.11 9.51 -7.74
C THR A 259 -6.66 9.44 -8.19
N CYS A 260 -6.24 8.38 -8.88
CA CYS A 260 -4.86 8.27 -9.38
C CYS A 260 -4.51 9.37 -10.37
N ARG A 261 -5.44 9.72 -11.28
CA ARG A 261 -5.24 10.79 -12.26
C ARG A 261 -5.17 12.15 -11.59
N ALA A 262 -6.04 12.44 -10.64
CA ALA A 262 -6.02 13.65 -9.83
C ALA A 262 -4.69 13.79 -9.08
N SER A 263 -4.22 12.70 -8.49
CA SER A 263 -2.90 12.64 -7.83
C SER A 263 -1.79 13.05 -8.79
N LEU A 264 -1.78 12.55 -10.03
CA LEU A 264 -0.74 12.83 -11.03
C LEU A 264 -0.93 14.16 -11.82
N ALA A 265 -2.01 14.91 -11.55
CA ALA A 265 -2.44 16.04 -12.39
C ALA A 265 -1.63 17.33 -12.13
N TYR A 266 -0.31 17.28 -12.33
CA TYR A 266 0.58 18.41 -12.07
C TYR A 266 0.47 19.48 -13.18
N PRO A 267 0.24 20.77 -12.83
CA PRO A 267 0.11 21.84 -13.81
C PRO A 267 1.32 21.95 -14.76
N GLY A 268 1.04 22.09 -16.05
CA GLY A 268 2.06 22.14 -17.11
C GLY A 268 2.56 20.77 -17.59
N CYS A 269 2.31 19.70 -16.83
CA CYS A 269 2.53 18.31 -17.25
C CYS A 269 1.21 17.65 -17.68
N PHE A 270 0.16 17.85 -16.88
CA PHE A 270 -1.15 17.20 -17.06
C PHE A 270 -2.30 18.19 -16.81
N ASN A 271 -3.45 17.91 -17.42
CA ASN A 271 -4.68 18.67 -17.17
C ASN A 271 -5.28 18.30 -15.81
N SER A 272 -6.01 19.24 -15.21
CA SER A 272 -6.82 18.96 -14.02
C SER A 272 -7.89 17.90 -14.30
N VAL A 273 -8.32 17.19 -13.26
CA VAL A 273 -9.22 16.03 -13.34
C VAL A 273 -10.52 16.34 -12.63
N GLU A 274 -11.64 16.20 -13.33
CA GLU A 274 -12.97 16.26 -12.73
C GLU A 274 -13.31 14.90 -12.10
N VAL A 275 -13.69 14.88 -10.82
CA VAL A 275 -14.01 13.66 -10.07
C VAL A 275 -15.47 13.72 -9.61
N GLY A 276 -16.39 13.29 -10.48
CA GLY A 276 -17.82 13.27 -10.16
C GLY A 276 -18.33 14.61 -9.62
N ASP A 277 -19.10 14.55 -8.53
CA ASP A 277 -19.63 15.73 -7.85
C ASP A 277 -18.65 16.32 -6.82
N LEU A 278 -17.46 15.71 -6.65
CA LEU A 278 -16.42 16.18 -5.73
C LEU A 278 -15.67 17.39 -6.26
N GLY A 279 -15.79 17.70 -7.56
CA GLY A 279 -15.18 18.88 -8.17
C GLY A 279 -13.93 18.58 -9.01
N THR A 280 -13.07 19.59 -9.15
CA THR A 280 -11.87 19.54 -10.01
C THR A 280 -10.61 19.46 -9.17
N PHE A 281 -9.72 18.54 -9.52
CA PHE A 281 -8.53 18.21 -8.75
C PHE A 281 -7.23 18.35 -9.55
N ARG A 282 -6.15 18.58 -8.82
CA ARG A 282 -4.78 18.73 -9.28
C ARG A 282 -3.83 17.97 -8.35
N ASP A 283 -2.59 17.83 -8.78
CA ASP A 283 -1.51 17.24 -7.98
C ASP A 283 -1.33 18.00 -6.64
N ALA A 284 -0.93 17.27 -5.60
CA ALA A 284 -0.65 17.80 -4.27
C ALA A 284 0.58 18.73 -4.23
N ASP A 285 1.51 18.55 -5.17
CA ASP A 285 2.71 19.40 -5.33
C ASP A 285 2.33 20.87 -5.65
N VAL A 286 1.10 21.14 -6.10
CA VAL A 286 0.59 22.51 -6.29
C VAL A 286 0.58 23.32 -4.99
N LEU A 287 0.41 22.64 -3.86
CA LEU A 287 0.39 23.24 -2.52
C LEU A 287 1.60 22.79 -1.68
N ASP A 288 2.62 22.18 -2.29
CA ASP A 288 3.79 21.62 -1.60
C ASP A 288 3.43 20.68 -0.43
N ILE A 289 2.37 19.88 -0.60
CA ILE A 289 1.86 18.98 0.45
C ILE A 289 2.85 17.84 0.71
N ASP A 290 3.38 17.77 1.93
CA ASP A 290 4.16 16.60 2.38
C ASP A 290 3.22 15.50 2.90
N PRO A 291 3.11 14.34 2.19
CA PRO A 291 2.22 13.27 2.62
C PRO A 291 2.61 12.70 3.99
N ALA A 292 3.87 12.76 4.42
CA ALA A 292 4.29 12.27 5.73
C ALA A 292 3.75 13.16 6.86
N LEU A 293 3.90 14.47 6.74
CA LEU A 293 3.40 15.41 7.74
C LEU A 293 1.88 15.38 7.83
N GLU A 294 1.21 15.44 6.68
CA GLU A 294 -0.25 15.46 6.65
C GLU A 294 -0.85 14.12 7.10
N THR A 295 -0.20 12.99 6.80
CA THR A 295 -0.61 11.70 7.36
C THR A 295 -0.51 11.67 8.88
N TYR A 296 0.58 12.20 9.45
CA TYR A 296 0.72 12.27 10.91
C TYR A 296 -0.38 13.13 11.53
N ASN A 297 -0.62 14.32 10.97
CA ASN A 297 -1.66 15.24 11.44
C ASN A 297 -3.05 14.63 11.36
N GLU A 298 -3.40 14.00 10.24
CA GLU A 298 -4.68 13.33 10.02
C GLU A 298 -4.89 12.21 11.04
N LEU A 299 -3.88 11.36 11.26
CA LEU A 299 -4.02 10.22 12.17
C LEU A 299 -4.08 10.64 13.64
N GLU A 300 -3.39 11.71 14.03
CA GLU A 300 -3.54 12.31 15.36
C GLU A 300 -4.93 12.90 15.58
N GLN A 301 -5.54 13.48 14.54
CA GLN A 301 -6.92 13.99 14.62
C GLN A 301 -7.94 12.86 14.74
N ILE A 302 -7.81 11.82 13.91
CA ILE A 302 -8.76 10.69 13.89
C ILE A 302 -8.65 9.84 15.16
N ASN A 303 -7.45 9.54 15.61
CA ASN A 303 -7.24 8.63 16.75
C ASN A 303 -7.21 9.36 18.11
N GLY A 304 -7.22 10.70 18.10
CA GLY A 304 -6.97 11.54 19.26
C GLY A 304 -5.49 11.60 19.62
N ARG A 305 -5.03 12.71 20.20
CA ARG A 305 -3.62 12.91 20.56
C ARG A 305 -3.28 12.12 21.81
N GLN A 306 -2.77 10.90 21.64
CA GLN A 306 -2.37 10.03 22.74
C GLN A 306 -1.07 9.30 22.43
N ASP A 307 -0.30 9.00 23.47
CA ASP A 307 0.87 8.12 23.34
C ASP A 307 0.43 6.72 22.90
N GLY A 308 1.23 6.06 22.06
CA GLY A 308 0.92 4.73 21.55
C GLY A 308 0.04 4.70 20.29
N ASN A 309 -0.23 5.84 19.65
CA ASN A 309 -0.92 5.89 18.35
C ASN A 309 -0.14 5.21 17.22
N PHE A 310 1.18 5.25 17.27
CA PHE A 310 2.05 4.73 16.23
C PHE A 310 2.99 3.67 16.79
N GLN A 311 3.15 2.58 16.05
CA GLN A 311 4.21 1.60 16.28
C GLN A 311 5.45 1.98 15.47
N CYS A 312 5.24 2.25 14.18
CA CYS A 312 6.29 2.69 13.28
C CYS A 312 5.73 3.55 12.14
N PHE A 313 6.58 4.40 11.59
CA PHE A 313 6.26 5.36 10.55
C PHE A 313 7.45 5.46 9.57
N LEU A 314 7.30 4.86 8.39
CA LEU A 314 8.30 4.87 7.34
C LEU A 314 7.87 5.85 6.23
N SER A 315 8.72 6.83 5.92
CA SER A 315 8.54 7.73 4.78
C SER A 315 9.60 7.45 3.73
N ILE A 316 9.19 7.23 2.48
CA ILE A 316 10.09 6.94 1.37
C ILE A 316 9.78 7.87 0.21
N GLY A 317 10.82 8.53 -0.31
CA GLY A 317 10.62 9.41 -1.43
C GLY A 317 11.88 10.10 -1.91
N THR A 318 11.71 11.18 -2.65
CA THR A 318 12.81 11.98 -3.17
C THR A 318 13.31 13.02 -2.17
N GLY A 319 12.55 13.32 -1.11
CA GLY A 319 12.89 14.35 -0.12
C GLY A 319 12.67 15.78 -0.60
N VAL A 320 12.10 15.95 -1.80
CA VAL A 320 11.80 17.25 -2.40
C VAL A 320 10.40 17.27 -2.99
N SER A 321 9.73 18.42 -2.87
CA SER A 321 8.54 18.74 -3.66
C SER A 321 8.95 19.44 -4.96
N CYS A 322 8.10 19.31 -5.97
CA CYS A 322 8.23 20.03 -7.21
C CYS A 322 7.29 21.24 -7.21
N SER A 323 7.80 22.45 -6.91
CA SER A 323 7.01 23.68 -7.03
C SER A 323 7.23 24.35 -8.39
N GLY A 324 6.15 24.79 -9.00
CA GLY A 324 6.16 25.38 -10.33
C GLY A 324 5.76 26.85 -10.30
N SER A 325 6.50 27.69 -11.02
CA SER A 325 5.96 29.00 -11.45
C SER A 325 5.98 29.08 -12.96
N GLU A 326 4.85 29.47 -13.56
CA GLU A 326 4.81 29.85 -14.96
C GLU A 326 5.40 31.24 -15.11
N ARG A 327 6.57 31.32 -15.76
CA ARG A 327 7.13 32.60 -16.22
C ARG A 327 7.27 32.54 -17.74
N ASN A 328 6.65 33.48 -18.44
CA ASN A 328 6.68 33.58 -19.91
C ASN A 328 6.24 32.29 -20.63
N GLY A 329 5.20 31.60 -20.13
CA GLY A 329 4.68 30.36 -20.71
C GLY A 329 5.63 29.16 -20.63
N LYS A 330 6.69 29.24 -19.82
CA LYS A 330 7.58 28.13 -19.50
C LYS A 330 7.42 27.77 -18.02
N LEU A 331 7.15 26.50 -17.76
CA LEU A 331 7.12 25.95 -16.40
C LEU A 331 8.55 25.86 -15.87
N SER A 332 8.87 26.67 -14.87
CA SER A 332 10.14 26.56 -14.13
C SER A 332 9.87 25.76 -12.86
N MET A 333 10.48 24.58 -12.78
CA MET A 333 10.42 23.70 -11.62
C MET A 333 11.49 24.10 -10.61
N ARG A 334 11.11 24.27 -9.35
CA ARG A 334 12.00 24.40 -8.21
C ARG A 334 11.81 23.19 -7.31
N TYR A 335 12.92 22.69 -6.77
CA TYR A 335 12.90 21.61 -5.80
C TYR A 335 13.06 22.23 -4.41
N ASN A 336 12.08 21.97 -3.53
CA ASN A 336 12.13 22.41 -2.14
C ASN A 336 12.27 21.20 -1.23
N GLU A 337 13.20 21.23 -0.30
CA GLU A 337 13.28 20.21 0.75
C GLU A 337 12.13 20.37 1.74
N TYR A 338 11.55 19.26 2.15
CA TYR A 338 10.50 19.29 3.17
C TYR A 338 11.10 19.49 4.57
N PRO A 339 10.65 20.50 5.36
CA PRO A 339 11.09 20.69 6.75
C PRO A 339 10.61 19.57 7.70
N THR A 340 9.71 18.72 7.21
CA THR A 340 8.98 17.65 7.91
C THR A 340 9.85 16.68 8.68
N ARG A 341 11.05 16.35 8.19
CA ARG A 341 11.93 15.37 8.84
C ARG A 341 12.19 15.74 10.30
N SER A 342 12.57 17.00 10.55
CA SER A 342 12.87 17.49 11.90
C SER A 342 11.65 17.46 12.84
N ILE A 343 10.46 17.70 12.29
CA ILE A 343 9.19 17.71 13.02
C ILE A 343 8.81 16.28 13.42
N LEU A 344 8.83 15.35 12.46
CA LEU A 344 8.45 13.96 12.72
C LEU A 344 9.49 13.23 13.58
N GLU A 345 10.79 13.51 13.42
CA GLU A 345 11.81 12.97 14.35
C GLU A 345 11.58 13.44 15.79
N ARG A 346 11.21 14.71 16.00
CA ARG A 346 10.87 15.24 17.32
C ARG A 346 9.62 14.55 17.89
N ASN A 347 8.57 14.42 17.08
CA ASN A 347 7.33 13.75 17.49
C ASN A 347 7.55 12.26 17.78
N ALA A 348 8.38 11.58 16.99
CA ALA A 348 8.75 10.19 17.19
C ALA A 348 9.47 9.95 18.52
N ARG A 349 10.41 10.84 18.88
CA ARG A 349 11.08 10.79 20.19
C ARG A 349 10.09 11.06 21.33
N LYS A 350 9.21 12.04 21.16
CA LYS A 350 8.21 12.42 22.17
C LYS A 350 7.21 11.30 22.44
N HIS A 351 6.65 10.72 21.38
CA HIS A 351 5.58 9.71 21.44
C HIS A 351 6.09 8.27 21.31
N LYS A 352 7.42 8.08 21.38
CA LYS A 352 8.12 6.80 21.45
C LYS A 352 7.74 5.80 20.35
N PHE A 353 7.74 6.24 19.08
CA PHE A 353 7.55 5.35 17.93
C PHE A 353 8.76 5.38 17.00
N ARG A 354 8.97 4.31 16.22
CA ARG A 354 10.04 4.28 15.22
C ARG A 354 9.67 5.15 14.03
N TYR A 355 10.46 6.18 13.74
CA TYR A 355 10.34 6.97 12.53
C TYR A 355 11.62 6.89 11.70
N GLU A 356 11.47 6.76 10.40
CA GLU A 356 12.58 6.92 9.48
C GLU A 356 12.10 7.51 8.16
N ARG A 357 12.91 8.44 7.61
CA ARG A 357 12.75 8.91 6.24
C ARG A 357 13.91 8.42 5.39
N ILE A 358 13.58 7.76 4.28
CA ILE A 358 14.53 7.36 3.26
C ILE A 358 14.31 8.28 2.06
N CYS A 359 15.22 9.23 1.87
CA CYS A 359 15.17 10.21 0.78
C CYS A 359 16.23 9.90 -0.27
N TRP A 360 15.87 9.92 -1.55
CA TRP A 360 16.85 9.78 -2.63
C TRP A 360 18.06 10.71 -2.45
N LEU A 361 17.82 12.00 -2.21
CA LEU A 361 18.87 13.03 -2.21
C LEU A 361 19.92 12.82 -1.12
N ASP A 362 19.54 12.21 0.00
CA ASP A 362 20.48 11.86 1.07
C ASP A 362 21.42 10.72 0.64
N GLU A 363 20.99 9.91 -0.32
CA GLU A 363 21.59 8.62 -0.62
C GLU A 363 22.43 8.63 -1.91
N VAL A 364 22.25 9.63 -2.79
CA VAL A 364 22.91 9.70 -4.11
C VAL A 364 23.74 10.98 -4.30
N ALA A 365 25.02 10.81 -4.62
CA ALA A 365 25.90 11.90 -5.04
C ALA A 365 25.65 12.26 -6.51
N ARG A 366 24.77 13.24 -6.75
CA ARG A 366 24.39 13.83 -8.06
C ARG A 366 23.60 12.89 -9.00
N PRO A 367 22.31 13.16 -9.25
CA PRO A 367 21.52 12.36 -10.18
C PRO A 367 21.99 12.49 -11.64
N SER A 368 21.80 11.43 -12.43
CA SER A 368 21.93 11.51 -13.89
C SER A 368 20.91 12.49 -14.46
N LYS A 369 21.23 13.16 -15.58
CA LYS A 369 20.40 14.25 -16.14
C LYS A 369 19.04 13.77 -16.71
N ASP A 370 18.84 12.47 -16.87
CA ASP A 370 17.69 11.87 -17.57
C ASP A 370 16.82 10.98 -16.65
N LEU A 371 16.36 11.51 -15.51
CA LEU A 371 15.49 10.79 -14.57
C LEU A 371 14.03 10.62 -15.03
N TYR A 372 13.72 10.96 -16.28
CA TYR A 372 12.39 10.79 -16.87
C TYR A 372 12.06 9.32 -17.20
N PHE A 373 13.08 8.47 -17.37
CA PHE A 373 12.91 7.06 -17.74
C PHE A 373 13.05 6.15 -16.52
N ALA A 374 12.19 5.14 -16.42
CA ALA A 374 12.18 4.22 -15.28
C ALA A 374 13.52 3.48 -15.12
N ALA A 375 14.14 3.07 -16.22
CA ALA A 375 15.43 2.38 -16.22
C ALA A 375 16.55 3.19 -15.53
N ASN A 376 16.58 4.50 -15.75
CA ASN A 376 17.56 5.38 -15.13
C ASN A 376 17.28 5.54 -13.62
N VAL A 377 16.01 5.64 -13.24
CA VAL A 377 15.62 5.69 -11.82
C VAL A 377 16.02 4.38 -11.11
N ARG A 378 15.78 3.23 -11.73
CA ARG A 378 16.19 1.91 -11.22
C ARG A 378 17.70 1.81 -11.04
N GLN A 379 18.49 2.26 -12.03
CA GLN A 379 19.95 2.22 -11.94
C GLN A 379 20.46 3.06 -10.77
N ASN A 380 19.93 4.27 -10.59
CA ASN A 380 20.30 5.14 -9.47
C ASN A 380 19.88 4.53 -8.12
N ALA A 381 18.67 3.97 -8.03
CA ALA A 381 18.21 3.28 -6.83
C ALA A 381 19.15 2.12 -6.46
N ARG A 382 19.56 1.30 -7.44
CA ARG A 382 20.53 0.21 -7.20
C ARG A 382 21.86 0.70 -6.64
N ALA A 383 22.34 1.86 -7.08
CA ALA A 383 23.61 2.42 -6.61
C ALA A 383 23.59 2.81 -5.12
N CYS A 384 22.43 3.19 -4.57
CA CYS A 384 22.32 3.53 -3.15
C CYS A 384 21.90 2.36 -2.24
N MET A 385 21.38 1.24 -2.79
CA MET A 385 20.93 0.10 -1.97
C MET A 385 21.96 -0.40 -0.95
N PRO A 386 23.27 -0.52 -1.25
CA PRO A 386 24.26 -0.95 -0.26
C PRO A 386 24.32 -0.09 1.00
N ARG A 387 24.02 1.22 0.90
CA ARG A 387 23.99 2.14 2.05
C ARG A 387 22.75 1.94 2.93
N LEU A 388 21.66 1.45 2.31
CA LEU A 388 20.38 1.20 2.98
C LEU A 388 20.29 -0.22 3.55
N GLU A 389 21.17 -1.14 3.13
CA GLU A 389 21.12 -2.58 3.42
C GLU A 389 20.81 -2.90 4.90
N GLN A 390 21.60 -2.35 5.84
CA GLN A 390 21.44 -2.59 7.28
C GLN A 390 20.16 -1.96 7.85
N ARG A 391 19.80 -0.77 7.38
CA ARG A 391 18.58 -0.06 7.80
C ARG A 391 17.34 -0.84 7.36
N LEU A 392 17.31 -1.31 6.11
CA LEU A 392 16.24 -2.12 5.55
C LEU A 392 16.13 -3.49 6.23
N GLU A 393 17.25 -4.10 6.61
CA GLU A 393 17.23 -5.34 7.41
C GLU A 393 16.60 -5.12 8.79
N THR A 394 16.94 -4.02 9.45
CA THR A 394 16.34 -3.64 10.74
C THR A 394 14.84 -3.37 10.60
N TRP A 395 14.41 -2.71 9.52
CA TRP A 395 12.98 -2.54 9.21
C TRP A 395 12.27 -3.87 8.94
N ALA A 396 12.89 -4.75 8.15
CA ALA A 396 12.30 -6.03 7.82
C ALA A 396 12.08 -6.90 9.07
N LEU A 397 13.07 -6.97 9.97
CA LEU A 397 12.97 -7.70 11.24
C LEU A 397 11.77 -7.22 12.08
N GLU A 398 11.62 -5.91 12.25
CA GLU A 398 10.51 -5.35 13.03
C GLU A 398 9.15 -5.55 12.37
N LEU A 399 9.05 -5.30 11.06
CA LEU A 399 7.80 -5.51 10.32
C LEU A 399 7.35 -6.98 10.41
N VAL A 400 8.28 -7.92 10.26
CA VAL A 400 8.00 -9.36 10.43
C VAL A 400 7.57 -9.67 11.86
N HIS A 401 8.25 -9.13 12.86
CA HIS A 401 7.88 -9.30 14.26
C HIS A 401 6.44 -8.82 14.53
N TYR A 402 6.11 -7.58 14.16
CA TYR A 402 4.78 -7.02 14.37
C TYR A 402 3.69 -7.80 13.62
N ARG A 403 3.97 -8.18 12.37
CA ARG A 403 3.04 -8.95 11.55
C ARG A 403 2.81 -10.35 12.12
N ARG A 404 3.85 -11.04 12.60
CA ARG A 404 3.73 -12.38 13.23
C ARG A 404 2.98 -12.33 14.56
N ASN A 405 3.17 -11.31 15.38
CA ASN A 405 2.39 -11.12 16.61
C ASN A 405 0.90 -10.94 16.29
N ARG A 406 0.58 -10.09 15.30
CA ARG A 406 -0.82 -9.91 14.87
C ARG A 406 -1.40 -11.18 14.25
N ALA A 407 -0.61 -11.97 13.53
CA ALA A 407 -1.03 -13.23 12.93
C ALA A 407 -1.52 -14.28 13.94
N GLN A 408 -1.17 -14.14 15.22
CA GLN A 408 -1.66 -14.98 16.32
C GLN A 408 -3.06 -14.58 16.81
N THR A 409 -3.69 -13.57 16.20
CA THR A 409 -5.02 -13.09 16.59
C THR A 409 -6.06 -13.40 15.51
N MET A 410 -7.30 -13.65 15.90
CA MET A 410 -8.41 -13.87 14.94
C MET A 410 -8.64 -12.66 14.02
N ARG A 411 -8.38 -11.45 14.51
CA ARG A 411 -8.49 -10.21 13.72
C ARG A 411 -7.56 -10.21 12.50
N TRP A 412 -6.48 -10.99 12.53
CA TRP A 412 -5.59 -11.12 11.38
C TRP A 412 -6.30 -11.62 10.13
N GLU A 413 -7.22 -12.57 10.28
CA GLU A 413 -7.94 -13.18 9.15
C GLU A 413 -8.79 -12.15 8.40
N LEU A 414 -9.49 -11.30 9.16
CA LEU A 414 -10.26 -10.18 8.62
C LEU A 414 -9.33 -9.19 7.92
N TYR A 415 -8.18 -8.88 8.54
CA TYR A 415 -7.21 -7.94 7.99
C TYR A 415 -6.60 -8.40 6.65
N VAL A 416 -6.30 -9.69 6.52
CA VAL A 416 -5.74 -10.26 5.28
C VAL A 416 -6.79 -10.64 4.24
N SER A 417 -8.07 -10.48 4.57
CA SER A 417 -9.24 -10.77 3.71
C SER A 417 -9.12 -12.14 3.04
N LEU A 418 -8.78 -13.16 3.82
CA LEU A 418 -8.71 -14.53 3.32
C LEU A 418 -10.12 -14.93 2.87
N ARG A 419 -10.30 -15.02 1.55
CA ARG A 419 -11.49 -15.62 0.97
C ARG A 419 -11.38 -17.13 1.09
N ILE A 420 -12.28 -17.71 1.86
CA ILE A 420 -12.43 -19.14 2.07
C ILE A 420 -13.20 -19.70 0.87
N ALA A 421 -12.68 -20.76 0.25
CA ALA A 421 -13.41 -21.45 -0.80
C ALA A 421 -14.57 -22.24 -0.17
N CYS A 422 -15.78 -22.10 -0.73
CA CYS A 422 -16.90 -22.93 -0.36
C CYS A 422 -16.55 -24.41 -0.63
N PRO A 423 -16.72 -25.32 0.34
CA PRO A 423 -16.36 -26.73 0.17
C PRO A 423 -17.23 -27.47 -0.86
N PHE A 424 -18.37 -26.91 -1.26
CA PHE A 424 -19.33 -27.54 -2.16
C PHE A 424 -19.25 -27.01 -3.61
N CYS A 425 -19.01 -25.72 -3.79
CA CYS A 425 -18.95 -25.09 -5.13
C CYS A 425 -17.60 -24.42 -5.46
N SER A 426 -16.64 -24.44 -4.52
CA SER A 426 -15.32 -23.78 -4.64
C SER A 426 -15.36 -22.26 -4.81
N GLU A 427 -16.51 -21.60 -4.61
CA GLU A 427 -16.63 -20.15 -4.67
C GLU A 427 -15.83 -19.49 -3.52
N LYS A 428 -14.95 -18.54 -3.84
CA LYS A 428 -14.10 -17.86 -2.84
C LYS A 428 -14.83 -16.69 -2.20
N LEU A 429 -15.19 -16.86 -0.93
CA LEU A 429 -16.04 -15.94 -0.16
C LEU A 429 -15.33 -15.48 1.10
N GLU A 430 -15.58 -14.26 1.55
CA GLU A 430 -15.17 -13.85 2.90
C GLU A 430 -15.89 -14.68 3.96
N ARG A 431 -15.27 -14.85 5.13
CA ARG A 431 -15.80 -15.72 6.20
C ARG A 431 -17.25 -15.41 6.56
N ASP A 432 -17.60 -14.13 6.68
CA ASP A 432 -18.96 -13.68 7.04
C ASP A 432 -19.97 -13.95 5.92
N HIS A 433 -19.51 -13.90 4.67
CA HIS A 433 -20.31 -14.24 3.49
C HIS A 433 -20.42 -15.75 3.26
N LEU A 434 -19.44 -16.54 3.71
CA LEU A 434 -19.43 -17.99 3.56
C LEU A 434 -20.59 -18.64 4.33
N ILE A 435 -20.88 -18.21 5.55
CA ILE A 435 -21.97 -18.78 6.35
C ILE A 435 -23.32 -18.54 5.65
N ASN A 436 -23.54 -17.31 5.17
CA ASN A 436 -24.75 -16.96 4.44
C ASN A 436 -24.85 -17.69 3.10
N HIS A 437 -23.73 -17.82 2.39
CA HIS A 437 -23.64 -18.58 1.14
C HIS A 437 -23.94 -20.07 1.37
N LEU A 438 -23.35 -20.69 2.39
CA LEU A 438 -23.61 -22.09 2.76
C LEU A 438 -25.09 -22.30 3.10
N GLY A 439 -25.68 -21.38 3.88
CA GLY A 439 -27.10 -21.45 4.24
C GLY A 439 -28.07 -21.21 3.07
N LYS A 440 -27.65 -20.48 2.03
CA LYS A 440 -28.50 -20.17 0.86
C LYS A 440 -28.33 -21.14 -0.30
N MET A 441 -27.09 -21.49 -0.61
CA MET A 441 -26.74 -22.26 -1.80
C MET A 441 -26.50 -23.75 -1.51
N HIS A 442 -26.23 -24.10 -0.25
CA HIS A 442 -25.83 -25.45 0.17
C HIS A 442 -26.58 -25.93 1.41
N ALA A 443 -27.79 -25.43 1.67
CA ALA A 443 -28.58 -25.79 2.85
C ALA A 443 -28.77 -27.31 3.00
N ASP A 444 -29.08 -27.99 1.88
CA ASP A 444 -29.31 -29.44 1.84
C ASP A 444 -28.01 -30.24 2.01
N ASP A 445 -26.88 -29.73 1.49
CA ASP A 445 -25.56 -30.37 1.60
C ASP A 445 -25.01 -30.29 3.03
N VAL A 446 -25.25 -29.16 3.71
CA VAL A 446 -24.87 -28.95 5.12
C VAL A 446 -25.67 -29.88 6.04
N GLY A 447 -26.98 -30.06 5.81
CA GLY A 447 -27.83 -30.97 6.59
C GLY A 447 -27.41 -32.44 6.52
N ARG A 448 -27.00 -32.93 5.33
CA ARG A 448 -26.52 -34.32 5.15
C ARG A 448 -25.21 -34.61 5.87
N SER A 449 -24.34 -33.61 6.00
CA SER A 449 -23.05 -33.74 6.70
C SER A 449 -23.19 -33.90 8.22
N GLN A 450 -24.27 -33.38 8.81
CA GLN A 450 -24.53 -33.51 10.26
C GLN A 450 -25.15 -34.87 10.61
N GLN A 451 -25.96 -35.45 9.72
CA GLN A 451 -26.53 -36.78 9.91
C GLN A 451 -25.49 -37.90 9.80
N SER A 452 -24.41 -37.71 9.04
CA SER A 452 -23.34 -38.74 8.92
C SER A 452 -22.35 -38.77 10.09
N ARG A 453 -22.48 -37.88 11.08
CA ARG A 453 -21.60 -37.81 12.27
C ARG A 453 -22.24 -38.35 13.56
N THR A 454 -23.47 -38.88 13.47
CA THR A 454 -24.25 -39.39 14.61
C THR A 454 -24.47 -40.92 14.57
N VAL A 455 -23.57 -41.67 13.93
CA VAL A 455 -23.55 -43.14 13.98
C VAL A 455 -22.22 -43.62 14.55
#